data_AF-A0A7Y0Q3Z9-F1
#
_entry.id   AF-A0A7Y0Q3Z9-F1
#
_cell.length_a   1.000
_cell.length_b   1.000
_cell.length_c   1.000
_cell.angle_alpha   90.00
_cell.angle_beta   90.00
_cell.angle_gamma   90.00
#
_symmetry.space_group_name_H-M   'P 1'
#
loop_
_entity.id
_entity.type
_entity.pdbx_description
1 polymer ?
#
loop_
_entity_poly.entity_id
_entity_poly.type
_entity_poly.pdbx_seq_one_letter_code
_entity_poly.pdbx_strand_id
1 'polypeptide(L)'
;MSYHERGGHDGSPIARLVPSRVARKKLEREVQKRLRRKTPRGLRWAGWGLLMVGVVVLGRIPFFYLRSWYVGHHLASSALKAAPGRATKGEAVATATSWPTNVLSVMKIPSLGVTAPVLQGTQDAELNVGVGHLRASVMPGQDGTSILAAHDVTWFHRINELKPGAVIEVVDRHKTLIYHVTKSAVLHTGTPVYNSHNSSIVLEACYPLNALYLTPYRYLVWANLVSTRVNGKSASAIPPNTQYIPIGIPTAVKAQGLTLATNYIPMGTLTIQGNPTKAWRQSNAPLNAADATTELHFAMIHIAQADNPTWWHELAPNIPFSTIQPLVGVQVSYVGRADEIVHVAKLRVVETDLNVQAQIGGNVYEIRLAVTSHQNRQYIAGLSVTPSA
;
A
#
# COMPACT_ATOMS: atom_id res chain seq x y z
N MET A 1 -53.78 1.06 100.30
CA MET A 1 -52.88 -0.10 100.51
C MET A 1 -51.47 0.43 100.37
N SER A 2 -50.76 0.51 101.49
CA SER A 2 -49.49 1.22 101.66
C SER A 2 -48.32 0.35 101.20
N TYR A 3 -47.33 0.93 100.51
CA TYR A 3 -45.98 0.39 100.52
C TYR A 3 -44.96 1.53 100.52
N HIS A 4 -44.02 1.40 101.44
CA HIS A 4 -42.88 2.26 101.69
C HIS A 4 -41.92 2.33 100.49
N GLU A 5 -41.29 3.49 100.27
CA GLU A 5 -39.84 3.51 100.11
C GLU A 5 -39.22 4.86 100.48
N ARG A 6 -38.04 4.76 101.11
CA ARG A 6 -37.21 5.81 101.67
C ARG A 6 -36.10 6.09 100.65
N GLY A 7 -35.79 7.34 100.36
CA GLY A 7 -34.61 7.67 99.55
C GLY A 7 -34.46 9.16 99.35
N GLY A 8 -33.68 9.82 100.21
CA GLY A 8 -33.31 11.22 100.03
C GLY A 8 -32.33 11.39 98.87
N HIS A 9 -32.40 12.55 98.22
CA HIS A 9 -31.20 13.21 97.71
C HIS A 9 -31.43 14.72 97.64
N ASP A 10 -30.52 15.39 98.34
CA ASP A 10 -30.18 16.80 98.38
C ASP A 10 -30.37 17.54 97.04
N GLY A 11 -31.26 18.54 97.05
CA GLY A 11 -31.53 19.42 95.92
C GLY A 11 -30.97 20.82 96.20
N SER A 12 -29.65 20.96 96.11
CA SER A 12 -28.99 22.28 96.05
C SER A 12 -29.04 22.83 94.62
N PRO A 13 -29.34 24.13 94.42
CA PRO A 13 -29.54 24.71 93.10
C PRO A 13 -28.22 24.82 92.33
N ILE A 14 -28.17 24.24 91.13
CA ILE A 14 -27.02 24.37 90.22
C ILE A 14 -26.95 25.81 89.71
N ALA A 15 -26.20 26.66 90.42
CA ALA A 15 -25.84 27.98 89.97
C ALA A 15 -25.03 27.86 88.67
N ARG A 16 -25.59 28.33 87.55
CA ARG A 16 -24.85 28.50 86.28
C ARG A 16 -23.78 29.57 86.48
N LEU A 17 -22.57 29.13 86.81
CA LEU A 17 -21.38 29.97 86.89
C LEU A 17 -21.12 30.61 85.52
N VAL A 18 -21.50 31.88 85.38
CA VAL A 18 -21.07 32.72 84.25
C VAL A 18 -19.58 33.00 84.45
N PRO A 19 -18.69 32.58 83.53
CA PRO A 19 -17.26 32.79 83.71
C PRO A 19 -16.94 34.28 83.76
N SER A 20 -16.07 34.68 84.68
CA SER A 20 -15.59 36.06 84.79
C SER A 20 -14.98 36.55 83.46
N ARG A 21 -14.99 37.86 83.20
CA ARG A 21 -14.37 38.46 81.99
C ARG A 21 -12.92 37.98 81.77
N VAL A 22 -12.20 37.72 82.86
CA VAL A 22 -10.84 37.19 82.84
C VAL A 22 -10.81 35.74 82.36
N ALA A 23 -11.72 34.90 82.85
CA ALA A 23 -11.83 33.50 82.43
C ALA A 23 -12.21 33.38 80.94
N ARG A 24 -13.11 34.23 80.44
CA ARG A 24 -13.45 34.29 79.00
C ARG A 24 -12.24 34.68 78.15
N LYS A 25 -11.52 35.74 78.51
CA LYS A 25 -10.29 36.14 77.78
C LYS A 25 -9.21 35.07 77.81
N LYS A 26 -9.07 34.32 78.91
CA LYS A 26 -8.11 33.21 79.02
C LYS A 26 -8.51 32.05 78.11
N LEU A 27 -9.80 31.69 78.09
CA LEU A 27 -10.33 30.67 77.19
C LEU A 27 -10.17 31.08 75.72
N GLU A 28 -10.50 32.32 75.36
CA GLU A 28 -10.30 32.84 74.00
C GLU A 28 -8.83 32.80 73.58
N ARG A 29 -7.91 33.19 74.49
CA ARG A 29 -6.47 33.08 74.24
C ARG A 29 -6.03 31.64 74.03
N GLU A 30 -6.52 30.70 74.83
CA GLU A 30 -6.15 29.29 74.74
C GLU A 30 -6.73 28.62 73.47
N VAL A 31 -7.97 28.95 73.13
CA VAL A 31 -8.62 28.57 71.86
C VAL A 31 -7.84 29.15 70.68
N GLN A 32 -7.49 30.44 70.72
CA GLN A 32 -6.65 31.07 69.69
C GLN A 32 -5.26 30.43 69.60
N LYS A 33 -4.66 30.01 70.73
CA LYS A 33 -3.35 29.33 70.76
C LYS A 33 -3.43 27.94 70.13
N ARG A 34 -4.53 27.22 70.36
CA ARG A 34 -4.81 25.92 69.71
C ARG A 34 -5.10 26.08 68.21
N LEU A 35 -5.86 27.09 67.82
CA LEU A 35 -6.11 27.44 66.40
C LEU A 35 -4.84 27.92 65.68
N ARG A 36 -3.92 28.58 66.40
CA ARG A 36 -2.60 29.03 65.90
C ARG A 36 -1.50 27.97 65.95
N ARG A 37 -1.79 26.70 66.31
CA ARG A 37 -0.81 25.61 66.16
C ARG A 37 -0.49 25.47 64.67
N LYS A 38 0.57 26.16 64.24
CA LYS A 38 1.12 26.06 62.89
C LYS A 38 1.41 24.59 62.64
N THR A 39 0.84 24.05 61.57
CA THR A 39 1.23 22.73 61.05
C THR A 39 2.75 22.67 61.03
N PRO A 40 3.37 21.65 61.66
CA PRO A 40 4.82 21.57 61.73
C PRO A 40 5.39 21.67 60.30
N ARG A 41 6.50 22.40 60.14
CA ARG A 41 7.10 22.63 58.81
C ARG A 41 7.29 21.33 58.03
N GLY A 42 7.62 20.22 58.72
CA GLY A 42 7.71 18.89 58.14
C GLY A 42 6.40 18.36 57.53
N LEU A 43 5.24 18.61 58.15
CA LEU A 43 3.94 18.18 57.61
C LEU A 43 3.57 18.97 56.34
N ARG A 44 3.98 20.24 56.26
CA ARG A 44 3.79 21.05 55.05
C ARG A 44 4.65 20.52 53.90
N TRP A 45 5.92 20.21 54.16
CA TRP A 45 6.81 19.61 53.16
C TRP A 45 6.34 18.22 52.71
N ALA A 46 5.84 17.40 53.64
CA ALA A 46 5.22 16.12 53.29
C ALA A 46 3.97 16.30 52.41
N GLY A 47 3.13 17.30 52.71
CA GLY A 47 1.99 17.66 51.87
C GLY A 47 2.38 18.10 50.45
N TRP A 48 3.39 18.96 50.32
CA TRP A 48 3.95 19.33 49.01
C TRP A 48 4.55 18.14 48.27
N GLY A 49 5.23 17.22 48.98
CA GLY A 49 5.75 15.99 48.42
C GLY A 49 4.64 15.12 47.81
N LEU A 50 3.54 14.90 48.54
CA LEU A 50 2.39 14.14 48.05
C LEU A 50 1.70 14.82 46.86
N LEU A 51 1.57 16.14 46.88
CA LEU A 51 1.03 16.90 45.74
C LEU A 51 1.92 16.76 44.50
N MET A 52 3.24 16.84 44.64
CA MET A 52 4.17 16.64 43.53
C MET A 52 4.08 15.22 42.96
N VAL A 53 3.99 14.20 43.82
CA VAL A 53 3.76 12.81 43.38
C VAL A 53 2.44 12.70 42.63
N GLY A 54 1.37 13.30 43.14
CA GLY A 54 0.07 13.35 42.48
C GLY A 54 0.13 14.00 41.10
N VAL A 55 0.81 15.14 40.97
CA VAL A 55 1.01 15.84 39.68
C VAL A 55 1.82 14.97 38.71
N VAL A 56 2.87 14.29 39.17
CA VAL A 56 3.67 13.39 38.32
C VAL A 56 2.82 12.22 37.82
N VAL A 57 2.03 11.59 38.70
CA VAL A 57 1.14 10.46 38.33
C VAL A 57 0.06 10.91 37.35
N LEU A 58 -0.64 12.00 37.66
CA LEU A 58 -1.70 12.55 36.79
C LEU A 58 -1.13 13.05 35.46
N GLY A 59 0.07 13.62 35.46
CA GLY A 59 0.76 14.10 34.28
C GLY A 59 1.12 12.99 33.28
N ARG A 60 1.20 11.73 33.71
CA ARG A 60 1.50 10.59 32.81
C ARG A 60 0.40 10.37 31.78
N ILE A 61 -0.87 10.63 32.12
CA ILE A 61 -2.02 10.43 31.22
C ILE A 61 -1.96 11.39 30.03
N PRO A 62 -2.00 12.72 30.20
CA PRO A 62 -1.91 13.65 29.07
C PRO A 62 -0.58 13.52 28.33
N PHE A 63 0.52 13.21 29.03
CA PHE A 63 1.81 12.93 28.39
C PHE A 63 1.73 11.71 27.46
N PHE A 64 1.05 10.64 27.87
CA PHE A 64 0.84 9.45 27.03
C PHE A 64 0.08 9.80 25.74
N TYR A 65 -1.06 10.48 25.84
CA TYR A 65 -1.83 10.90 24.66
C TYR A 65 -1.01 11.82 23.74
N LEU A 66 -0.33 12.81 24.32
CA LEU A 66 0.48 13.77 23.55
C LEU A 66 1.64 13.07 22.84
N ARG A 67 2.33 12.16 23.54
CA ARG A 67 3.43 11.37 22.96
C ARG A 67 2.92 10.43 21.86
N SER A 68 1.84 9.70 22.11
CA SER A 68 1.23 8.80 21.12
C SER A 68 0.88 9.56 19.85
N TRP A 69 0.19 10.70 20.01
CA TRP A 69 -0.20 11.56 18.90
C TRP A 69 1.02 12.12 18.16
N TYR A 70 1.96 12.74 18.88
CA TYR A 70 3.12 13.40 18.26
C TYR A 70 4.01 12.40 17.52
N VAL A 71 4.41 11.32 18.20
CA VAL A 71 5.29 10.30 17.60
C VAL A 71 4.57 9.60 16.46
N GLY A 72 3.31 9.18 16.66
CA GLY A 72 2.56 8.49 15.62
C GLY A 72 2.32 9.33 14.37
N HIS A 73 1.97 10.61 14.51
CA HIS A 73 1.84 11.51 13.35
C HIS A 73 3.19 11.79 12.69
N HIS A 74 4.29 11.89 13.46
CA HIS A 74 5.63 11.99 12.87
C HIS A 74 5.98 10.73 12.06
N LEU A 75 5.68 9.54 12.58
CA LEU A 75 5.89 8.27 11.90
C LEU A 75 5.06 8.18 10.62
N ALA A 76 3.75 8.47 10.69
CA ALA A 76 2.86 8.46 9.54
C ALA A 76 3.28 9.48 8.47
N SER A 77 3.59 10.71 8.87
CA SER A 77 4.00 11.76 7.93
C SER A 77 5.37 11.50 7.31
N SER A 78 6.33 10.97 8.08
CA SER A 78 7.63 10.55 7.55
C SER A 78 7.47 9.38 6.59
N ALA A 79 6.59 8.43 6.90
CA ALA A 79 6.29 7.31 6.03
C ALA A 79 5.63 7.74 4.70
N LEU A 80 4.70 8.70 4.75
CA LEU A 80 4.05 9.26 3.56
C LEU A 80 5.00 10.14 2.72
N LYS A 81 5.97 10.82 3.35
CA LYS A 81 6.95 11.68 2.67
C LYS A 81 8.11 10.89 2.07
N ALA A 82 8.46 9.75 2.65
CA ALA A 82 9.43 8.83 2.08
C ALA A 82 8.88 8.34 0.72
N ALA A 83 9.36 8.95 -0.37
CA ALA A 83 8.98 8.61 -1.74
C ALA A 83 9.02 7.09 -1.98
N PRO A 84 8.26 6.53 -2.96
CA PRO A 84 8.40 5.13 -3.34
C PRO A 84 9.87 4.84 -3.63
N GLY A 85 10.53 4.21 -2.66
CA GLY A 85 11.95 3.91 -2.74
C GLY A 85 12.18 3.03 -3.94
N ARG A 86 13.13 3.42 -4.79
CA ARG A 86 13.70 2.54 -5.80
C ARG A 86 14.21 1.31 -5.06
N ALA A 87 13.57 0.16 -5.27
CA ALA A 87 14.08 -1.12 -4.77
C ALA A 87 15.53 -1.26 -5.26
N THR A 88 16.49 -1.20 -4.34
CA THR A 88 17.89 -1.50 -4.62
C THR A 88 17.98 -2.99 -4.91
N LYS A 89 18.54 -3.33 -6.07
CA LYS A 89 18.81 -4.71 -6.51
C LYS A 89 19.54 -5.47 -5.40
N GLY A 90 19.02 -6.63 -4.97
CA GLY A 90 19.84 -7.62 -4.27
C GLY A 90 19.24 -8.42 -3.12
N GLU A 91 17.98 -8.22 -2.71
CA GLU A 91 17.39 -9.05 -1.64
C GLU A 91 15.97 -9.51 -2.03
N ALA A 92 15.92 -10.64 -2.73
CA ALA A 92 14.75 -11.50 -2.71
C ALA A 92 15.02 -12.59 -1.67
N VAL A 93 14.09 -12.70 -0.70
CA VAL A 93 14.02 -13.71 0.35
C VAL A 93 14.97 -13.52 1.55
N ALA A 94 14.80 -12.42 2.30
CA ALA A 94 14.94 -12.37 3.76
C ALA A 94 14.49 -10.98 4.26
N THR A 95 13.57 -10.93 5.23
CA THR A 95 13.33 -9.76 6.11
C THR A 95 13.34 -8.36 5.45
N ALA A 96 12.17 -7.90 4.96
CA ALA A 96 11.96 -6.48 4.67
C ALA A 96 11.81 -5.65 5.96
N THR A 97 12.90 -5.58 6.73
CA THR A 97 13.18 -4.54 7.72
C THR A 97 14.10 -3.56 6.98
N SER A 98 13.66 -2.40 6.52
CA SER A 98 13.68 -1.23 7.40
C SER A 98 13.06 -0.04 6.66
N TRP A 99 11.96 0.43 7.21
CA TRP A 99 11.70 1.85 7.28
C TRP A 99 12.78 2.50 8.16
N PRO A 100 13.07 3.81 8.03
CA PRO A 100 13.55 4.50 9.21
C PRO A 100 12.40 4.33 10.21
N THR A 101 12.54 3.46 11.22
CA THR A 101 11.50 3.05 12.20
C THR A 101 10.39 2.13 11.67
N ASN A 102 10.12 0.99 12.32
CA ASN A 102 9.19 -0.15 12.09
C ASN A 102 7.79 0.03 11.42
N VAL A 103 7.53 1.02 10.57
CA VAL A 103 6.20 1.41 10.02
C VAL A 103 5.85 0.70 8.72
N LEU A 104 5.14 -0.42 8.72
CA LEU A 104 4.73 -1.15 7.52
C LEU A 104 3.95 -0.33 6.47
N SER A 105 3.01 0.49 6.92
CA SER A 105 2.10 1.27 6.07
C SER A 105 1.46 2.40 6.88
N VAL A 106 0.64 3.23 6.25
CA VAL A 106 -0.16 4.26 6.92
C VAL A 106 -1.64 3.98 6.70
N MET A 107 -2.39 3.81 7.79
CA MET A 107 -3.84 3.65 7.75
C MET A 107 -4.51 5.03 7.77
N LYS A 108 -5.50 5.21 6.90
CA LYS A 108 -6.40 6.36 6.92
C LYS A 108 -7.84 5.90 7.02
N ILE A 109 -8.59 6.52 7.92
CA ILE A 109 -10.03 6.31 8.08
C ILE A 109 -10.69 7.69 7.97
N PRO A 110 -11.05 8.15 6.74
CA PRO A 110 -11.47 9.52 6.51
C PRO A 110 -12.68 9.95 7.34
N SER A 111 -13.67 9.06 7.51
CA SER A 111 -14.88 9.34 8.31
C SER A 111 -14.59 9.60 9.78
N LEU A 112 -13.46 9.12 10.30
CA LEU A 112 -13.05 9.32 11.70
C LEU A 112 -11.91 10.34 11.85
N GLY A 113 -11.37 10.87 10.75
CA GLY A 113 -10.19 11.73 10.77
C GLY A 113 -8.90 11.02 11.24
N VAL A 114 -8.85 9.68 11.19
CA VAL A 114 -7.69 8.91 11.64
C VAL A 114 -6.65 8.85 10.52
N THR A 115 -5.41 9.17 10.84
CA THR A 115 -4.21 8.89 10.03
C THR A 115 -3.15 8.34 10.95
N ALA A 116 -2.94 7.03 10.93
CA ALA A 116 -2.11 6.31 11.88
C ALA A 116 -1.01 5.50 11.18
N PRO A 117 0.21 5.42 11.73
CA PRO A 117 1.20 4.47 11.26
C PRO A 117 0.76 3.06 11.62
N VAL A 118 0.98 2.10 10.72
CA VAL A 118 0.81 0.66 10.97
C VAL A 118 2.18 0.06 11.20
N LEU A 119 2.40 -0.59 12.35
CA LEU A 119 3.67 -1.19 12.77
C LEU A 119 3.56 -2.72 12.82
N GLN A 120 4.67 -3.45 12.72
CA GLN A 120 4.67 -4.92 12.86
C GLN A 120 4.70 -5.38 14.32
N GLY A 121 3.59 -5.89 14.83
CA GLY A 121 3.43 -6.33 16.21
C GLY A 121 2.26 -5.64 16.91
N THR A 122 1.78 -6.23 17.99
CA THR A 122 0.64 -5.75 18.78
C THR A 122 1.01 -5.62 20.26
N GLN A 123 2.29 -5.31 20.56
CA GLN A 123 2.77 -5.07 21.91
C GLN A 123 2.69 -3.56 22.24
N ASP A 124 2.85 -3.21 23.51
CA ASP A 124 2.79 -1.81 23.98
C ASP A 124 3.72 -0.89 23.18
N ALA A 125 4.90 -1.35 22.79
CA ALA A 125 5.85 -0.56 22.01
C ALA A 125 5.25 -0.04 20.69
N GLU A 126 4.44 -0.85 20.02
CA GLU A 126 3.76 -0.48 18.78
C GLU A 126 2.45 0.29 19.05
N LEU A 127 1.60 -0.24 19.93
CA LEU A 127 0.25 0.30 20.16
C LEU A 127 0.28 1.69 20.84
N ASN A 128 1.34 2.01 21.59
CA ASN A 128 1.56 3.32 22.21
C ASN A 128 1.77 4.45 21.20
N VAL A 129 2.04 4.15 19.92
CA VAL A 129 2.36 5.16 18.90
C VAL A 129 1.63 4.93 17.58
N GLY A 130 0.83 3.87 17.44
CA GLY A 130 0.16 3.56 16.18
C GLY A 130 -0.80 2.38 16.24
N VAL A 131 -1.12 1.89 15.04
CA VAL A 131 -1.84 0.64 14.81
C VAL A 131 -0.82 -0.48 14.68
N GLY A 132 -1.06 -1.60 15.36
CA GLY A 132 -0.22 -2.79 15.31
C GLY A 132 -0.80 -3.86 14.39
N HIS A 133 0.02 -4.47 13.54
CA HIS A 133 -0.34 -5.64 12.75
C HIS A 133 -0.02 -6.93 13.53
N LEU A 134 -1.01 -7.83 13.62
CA LEU A 134 -0.81 -9.12 14.25
C LEU A 134 0.12 -9.99 13.42
N ARG A 135 1.27 -10.38 13.97
CA ARG A 135 2.31 -11.10 13.22
C ARG A 135 1.87 -12.46 12.66
N ALA A 136 0.87 -13.07 13.30
CA ALA A 136 0.31 -14.36 12.89
C ALA A 136 -0.73 -14.23 11.76
N SER A 137 -1.21 -13.02 11.45
CA SER A 137 -2.12 -12.79 10.32
C SER A 137 -1.36 -12.44 9.04
N VAL A 138 -2.04 -12.59 7.89
CA VAL A 138 -1.48 -12.18 6.59
C VAL A 138 -1.31 -10.66 6.54
N MET A 139 -0.40 -10.18 5.68
CA MET A 139 -0.22 -8.74 5.49
C MET A 139 -1.45 -8.10 4.80
N PRO A 140 -1.77 -6.82 5.07
CA PRO A 140 -2.82 -6.13 4.34
C PRO A 140 -2.61 -6.22 2.82
N GLY A 141 -3.65 -6.62 2.10
CA GLY A 141 -3.64 -6.76 0.63
C GLY A 141 -3.19 -8.14 0.14
N GLN A 142 -2.84 -9.07 1.02
CA GLN A 142 -2.73 -10.49 0.69
C GLN A 142 -4.10 -11.17 0.83
N ASP A 143 -4.29 -12.30 0.14
CA ASP A 143 -5.47 -13.15 0.32
C ASP A 143 -5.47 -13.70 1.74
N GLY A 144 -6.60 -13.51 2.43
CA GLY A 144 -6.70 -13.76 3.86
C GLY A 144 -7.27 -12.59 4.65
N THR A 145 -7.27 -12.77 5.97
CA THR A 145 -7.68 -11.77 6.96
C THR A 145 -6.44 -11.23 7.66
N SER A 146 -6.15 -9.95 7.45
CA SER A 146 -5.12 -9.22 8.21
C SER A 146 -5.73 -8.57 9.45
N ILE A 147 -5.11 -8.74 10.61
CA ILE A 147 -5.62 -8.20 11.88
C ILE A 147 -4.78 -6.99 12.29
N LEU A 148 -5.47 -5.87 12.52
CA LEU A 148 -4.89 -4.58 12.85
C LEU A 148 -5.47 -4.10 14.18
N ALA A 149 -4.65 -4.01 15.21
CA ALA A 149 -5.06 -3.65 16.57
C ALA A 149 -4.60 -2.24 16.94
N ALA A 150 -5.39 -1.52 17.75
CA ALA A 150 -4.97 -0.28 18.38
C ALA A 150 -5.69 -0.07 19.71
N HIS A 151 -5.14 0.78 20.58
CA HIS A 151 -5.84 1.15 21.80
C HIS A 151 -7.17 1.85 21.49
N ASP A 152 -8.17 1.50 22.29
CA ASP A 152 -9.52 2.06 22.29
C ASP A 152 -9.61 3.46 22.91
N VAL A 153 -8.49 3.99 23.39
CA VAL A 153 -8.35 5.36 23.90
C VAL A 153 -7.59 6.26 22.93
N THR A 154 -6.73 5.72 22.06
CA THR A 154 -5.95 6.52 21.10
C THR A 154 -6.49 6.38 19.69
N TRP A 155 -5.92 5.52 18.86
CA TRP A 155 -6.20 5.49 17.42
C TRP A 155 -7.58 4.92 17.11
N PHE A 156 -8.09 4.00 17.93
CA PHE A 156 -9.36 3.33 17.70
C PHE A 156 -10.50 3.74 18.67
N HIS A 157 -10.38 4.90 19.30
CA HIS A 157 -11.38 5.39 20.26
C HIS A 157 -12.80 5.63 19.72
N ARG A 158 -12.96 5.64 18.38
CA ARG A 158 -14.24 5.86 17.66
C ARG A 158 -14.52 4.81 16.58
N ILE A 159 -13.88 3.63 16.61
CA ILE A 159 -14.09 2.62 15.56
C ILE A 159 -15.51 2.08 15.52
N ASN A 160 -16.28 2.23 16.60
CA ASN A 160 -17.69 1.89 16.66
C ASN A 160 -18.59 2.76 15.77
N GLU A 161 -18.10 3.92 15.32
CA GLU A 161 -18.83 4.80 14.41
C GLU A 161 -18.73 4.36 12.95
N LEU A 162 -17.89 3.36 12.64
CA LEU A 162 -17.77 2.81 11.29
C LEU A 162 -19.00 1.98 10.93
N LYS A 163 -19.71 2.45 9.91
CA LYS A 163 -20.86 1.78 9.31
C LYS A 163 -20.44 0.96 8.09
N PRO A 164 -21.23 -0.06 7.70
CA PRO A 164 -21.03 -0.74 6.42
C PRO A 164 -20.92 0.26 5.25
N GLY A 165 -19.96 0.04 4.37
CA GLY A 165 -19.59 0.95 3.27
C GLY A 165 -18.59 2.04 3.63
N ALA A 166 -18.23 2.24 4.91
CA ALA A 166 -17.19 3.18 5.29
C ALA A 166 -15.83 2.77 4.70
N VAL A 167 -15.06 3.76 4.25
CA VAL A 167 -13.76 3.56 3.59
C VAL A 167 -12.63 3.51 4.62
N ILE A 168 -11.76 2.51 4.47
CA ILE A 168 -10.46 2.42 5.14
C ILE A 168 -9.39 2.33 4.06
N GLU A 169 -8.42 3.24 4.07
CA GLU A 169 -7.27 3.18 3.17
C GLU A 169 -6.03 2.68 3.92
N VAL A 170 -5.32 1.72 3.35
CA VAL A 170 -3.99 1.30 3.82
C VAL A 170 -2.97 1.69 2.75
N VAL A 171 -2.18 2.70 3.08
CA VAL A 171 -1.22 3.34 2.17
C VAL A 171 0.17 2.77 2.46
N ASP A 172 0.67 1.91 1.58
CA ASP A 172 2.06 1.47 1.60
C ASP A 172 2.90 2.30 0.59
N ARG A 173 4.20 1.99 0.46
CA ARG A 173 5.11 2.71 -0.44
C ARG A 173 4.75 2.60 -1.91
N HIS A 174 4.12 1.51 -2.31
CA HIS A 174 3.90 1.13 -3.71
C HIS A 174 2.44 1.19 -4.11
N LYS A 175 1.50 1.11 -3.17
CA LYS A 175 0.06 1.04 -3.40
C LYS A 175 -0.75 1.54 -2.20
N THR A 176 -1.93 2.03 -2.50
CA THR A 176 -3.02 2.33 -1.59
C THR A 176 -4.09 1.27 -1.78
N LEU A 177 -4.31 0.48 -0.74
CA LEU A 177 -5.37 -0.51 -0.65
C LEU A 177 -6.63 0.18 -0.10
N ILE A 178 -7.76 0.01 -0.77
CA ILE A 178 -9.04 0.60 -0.39
C ILE A 178 -9.94 -0.54 0.08
N TYR A 179 -10.36 -0.47 1.34
CA TYR A 179 -11.27 -1.42 1.96
C TYR A 179 -12.61 -0.75 2.26
N HIS A 180 -13.70 -1.50 2.11
CA HIS A 180 -15.02 -1.10 2.58
C HIS A 180 -15.42 -1.94 3.79
N VAL A 181 -15.84 -1.27 4.85
CA VAL A 181 -16.39 -1.91 6.05
C VAL A 181 -17.62 -2.73 5.66
N THR A 182 -17.68 -3.97 6.13
CA THR A 182 -18.80 -4.89 5.85
C THR A 182 -19.68 -5.07 7.08
N LYS A 183 -19.08 -5.22 8.26
CA LYS A 183 -19.80 -5.42 9.53
C LYS A 183 -18.92 -5.08 10.73
N SER A 184 -19.54 -5.02 11.90
CA SER A 184 -18.86 -4.93 13.19
C SER A 184 -19.54 -5.82 14.23
N ALA A 185 -18.83 -6.16 15.30
CA ALA A 185 -19.34 -6.97 16.41
C ALA A 185 -18.50 -6.77 17.69
N VAL A 186 -19.12 -7.05 18.83
CA VAL A 186 -18.43 -7.19 20.13
C VAL A 186 -18.25 -8.67 20.42
N LEU A 187 -17.03 -9.11 20.64
CA LEU A 187 -16.68 -10.51 20.95
C LEU A 187 -15.89 -10.61 22.24
N HIS A 188 -15.87 -11.79 22.86
CA HIS A 188 -14.96 -12.08 23.98
C HIS A 188 -13.51 -12.15 23.48
N THR A 189 -12.56 -11.69 24.30
CA THR A 189 -11.13 -11.89 24.05
C THR A 189 -10.82 -13.38 23.87
N GLY A 190 -10.05 -13.71 22.83
CA GLY A 190 -9.73 -15.09 22.47
C GLY A 190 -10.73 -15.78 21.53
N THR A 191 -11.85 -15.12 21.19
CA THR A 191 -12.74 -15.62 20.12
C THR A 191 -11.96 -15.66 18.80
N PRO A 192 -11.92 -16.79 18.08
CA PRO A 192 -11.15 -16.89 16.85
C PRO A 192 -11.74 -16.03 15.74
N VAL A 193 -10.86 -15.35 15.00
CA VAL A 193 -11.18 -14.67 13.75
C VAL A 193 -10.75 -15.57 12.61
N TYR A 194 -11.71 -16.04 11.81
CA TYR A 194 -11.44 -16.95 10.70
C TYR A 194 -10.78 -16.22 9.53
N ASN A 195 -9.90 -16.95 8.84
CA ASN A 195 -9.26 -16.47 7.63
C ASN A 195 -10.29 -16.37 6.48
N SER A 196 -10.15 -15.36 5.62
CA SER A 196 -10.98 -15.17 4.43
C SER A 196 -10.29 -15.73 3.18
N HIS A 197 -11.05 -16.16 2.18
CA HIS A 197 -10.49 -16.51 0.87
C HIS A 197 -10.01 -15.28 0.07
N ASN A 198 -10.66 -14.13 0.31
CA ASN A 198 -10.33 -12.87 -0.35
C ASN A 198 -9.60 -11.94 0.63
N SER A 199 -8.82 -11.00 0.12
CA SER A 199 -8.15 -10.00 0.95
C SER A 199 -9.13 -9.17 1.79
N SER A 200 -8.95 -9.22 3.11
CA SER A 200 -9.77 -8.54 4.10
C SER A 200 -8.93 -8.06 5.28
N ILE A 201 -9.45 -7.06 5.99
CA ILE A 201 -8.87 -6.58 7.24
C ILE A 201 -9.89 -6.67 8.37
N VAL A 202 -9.39 -6.87 9.58
CA VAL A 202 -10.14 -6.75 10.83
C VAL A 202 -9.45 -5.73 11.70
N LEU A 203 -10.17 -4.66 12.04
CA LEU A 203 -9.73 -3.71 13.06
C LEU A 203 -10.17 -4.22 14.43
N GLU A 204 -9.26 -4.26 15.39
CA GLU A 204 -9.51 -4.74 16.75
C GLU A 204 -9.17 -3.67 17.80
N ALA A 205 -10.08 -3.42 18.75
CA ALA A 205 -9.79 -2.65 19.96
C ALA A 205 -10.48 -3.27 21.19
N CYS A 206 -10.04 -2.90 22.40
CA CYS A 206 -10.73 -3.18 23.65
C CYS A 206 -12.17 -2.64 23.62
N TYR A 207 -13.10 -3.30 24.33
CA TYR A 207 -14.49 -2.81 24.46
C TYR A 207 -15.00 -2.94 25.91
N PRO A 208 -15.75 -1.96 26.46
CA PRO A 208 -16.20 -0.70 25.85
C PRO A 208 -15.04 0.22 25.45
N LEU A 209 -15.24 1.05 24.43
CA LEU A 209 -14.22 2.01 24.00
C LEU A 209 -14.00 3.09 25.07
N ASN A 210 -12.79 3.66 25.10
CA ASN A 210 -12.33 4.60 26.11
C ASN A 210 -12.28 4.02 27.53
N ALA A 211 -12.12 2.70 27.67
CA ALA A 211 -11.96 2.07 28.96
C ALA A 211 -10.54 2.32 29.50
N LEU A 212 -10.43 2.86 30.72
CA LEU A 212 -9.15 3.05 31.42
C LEU A 212 -8.75 1.81 32.26
N TYR A 213 -9.24 0.63 31.88
CA TYR A 213 -9.03 -0.65 32.58
C TYR A 213 -9.04 -1.81 31.59
N LEU A 214 -8.56 -2.99 32.02
CA LEU A 214 -8.54 -4.19 31.19
C LEU A 214 -9.95 -4.72 30.94
N THR A 215 -10.30 -4.94 29.67
CA THR A 215 -11.63 -5.42 29.28
C THR A 215 -11.58 -6.83 28.70
N PRO A 216 -12.58 -7.69 29.01
CA PRO A 216 -12.67 -9.04 28.47
C PRO A 216 -13.33 -9.08 27.07
N TYR A 217 -13.70 -7.93 26.52
CA TYR A 217 -14.34 -7.82 25.21
C TYR A 217 -13.49 -7.04 24.21
N ARG A 218 -13.74 -7.30 22.94
CA ARG A 218 -13.12 -6.64 21.79
C ARG A 218 -14.19 -6.16 20.82
N TYR A 219 -14.02 -4.95 20.31
CA TYR A 219 -14.82 -4.43 19.20
C TYR A 219 -14.07 -4.70 17.90
N LEU A 220 -14.69 -5.47 17.01
CA LEU A 220 -14.12 -5.86 15.73
C LEU A 220 -14.87 -5.17 14.60
N VAL A 221 -14.12 -4.67 13.62
CA VAL A 221 -14.66 -4.13 12.36
C VAL A 221 -14.05 -4.89 11.21
N TRP A 222 -14.88 -5.57 10.42
CA TRP A 222 -14.46 -6.27 9.21
C TRP A 222 -14.56 -5.35 8.01
N ALA A 223 -13.58 -5.40 7.13
CA ALA A 223 -13.61 -4.71 5.85
C ALA A 223 -12.97 -5.56 4.75
N ASN A 224 -13.56 -5.52 3.56
CA ASN A 224 -13.07 -6.26 2.40
C ASN A 224 -12.34 -5.33 1.44
N LEU A 225 -11.27 -5.83 0.81
CA LEU A 225 -10.55 -5.07 -0.21
C LEU A 225 -11.47 -4.88 -1.42
N VAL A 226 -11.68 -3.63 -1.83
CA VAL A 226 -12.50 -3.28 -3.00
C VAL A 226 -11.68 -2.76 -4.17
N SER A 227 -10.50 -2.18 -3.89
CA SER A 227 -9.65 -1.61 -4.93
C SER A 227 -8.20 -1.48 -4.45
N THR A 228 -7.25 -1.61 -5.37
CA THR A 228 -5.83 -1.32 -5.15
C THR A 228 -5.38 -0.24 -6.13
N ARG A 229 -4.92 0.90 -5.63
CA ARG A 229 -4.33 1.98 -6.43
C ARG A 229 -2.81 1.96 -6.27
N VAL A 230 -2.03 1.85 -7.33
CA VAL A 230 -0.55 1.91 -7.23
C VAL A 230 -0.10 3.36 -6.94
N ASN A 231 0.70 3.57 -5.90
CA ASN A 231 1.22 4.87 -5.47
C ASN A 231 2.43 5.25 -6.33
N GLY A 232 2.15 6.00 -7.39
CA GLY A 232 3.12 6.59 -8.30
C GLY A 232 2.38 7.32 -9.40
N LYS A 233 3.03 8.25 -10.11
CA LYS A 233 2.52 8.63 -11.44
C LYS A 233 2.26 7.32 -12.17
N SER A 234 1.05 7.13 -12.71
CA SER A 234 0.80 6.11 -13.71
C SER A 234 1.83 6.32 -14.81
N ALA A 235 2.98 5.65 -14.69
CA ALA A 235 3.67 5.19 -15.85
C ALA A 235 2.67 4.20 -16.43
N SER A 236 1.98 4.63 -17.48
CA SER A 236 1.47 3.69 -18.47
C SER A 236 2.72 2.95 -18.98
N ALA A 237 3.13 1.95 -18.21
CA ALA A 237 4.35 1.20 -18.35
C ALA A 237 3.90 -0.15 -18.88
N ILE A 238 3.92 -0.24 -20.21
CA ILE A 238 4.30 -1.45 -20.90
C ILE A 238 5.39 -2.15 -20.05
N PRO A 239 5.09 -3.29 -19.39
CA PRO A 239 6.02 -3.89 -18.44
C PRO A 239 7.31 -4.34 -19.14
N PRO A 240 8.45 -4.41 -18.43
CA PRO A 240 9.60 -5.19 -18.88
C PRO A 240 9.11 -6.60 -19.24
N ASN A 241 9.48 -7.11 -20.42
CA ASN A 241 8.93 -8.34 -21.06
C ASN A 241 7.57 -8.18 -21.74
N THR A 242 7.24 -6.99 -22.23
CA THR A 242 6.05 -6.82 -23.05
C THR A 242 6.09 -7.71 -24.28
N GLN A 243 4.99 -8.42 -24.51
CA GLN A 243 4.72 -9.13 -25.74
C GLN A 243 4.14 -8.15 -26.76
N TYR A 244 4.79 -8.04 -27.92
CA TYR A 244 4.29 -7.26 -29.03
C TYR A 244 3.42 -8.16 -29.90
N ILE A 245 2.27 -7.62 -30.31
CA ILE A 245 1.27 -8.36 -31.07
C ILE A 245 1.30 -7.77 -32.48
N PRO A 246 1.74 -8.53 -33.50
CA PRO A 246 1.61 -8.09 -34.87
C PRO A 246 0.12 -8.11 -35.25
N ILE A 247 -0.36 -7.01 -35.81
CA ILE A 247 -1.76 -6.84 -36.20
C ILE A 247 -1.91 -6.71 -37.71
N GLY A 248 -3.10 -7.00 -38.20
CA GLY A 248 -3.39 -7.01 -39.64
C GLY A 248 -3.07 -8.34 -40.32
N ILE A 249 -2.48 -9.31 -39.63
CA ILE A 249 -2.22 -10.64 -40.20
C ILE A 249 -3.55 -11.40 -40.37
N PRO A 250 -3.94 -11.78 -41.61
CA PRO A 250 -5.14 -12.58 -41.84
C PRO A 250 -5.04 -13.95 -41.17
N THR A 251 -6.16 -14.48 -40.70
CA THR A 251 -6.20 -15.78 -39.99
C THR A 251 -5.66 -16.93 -40.82
N ALA A 252 -5.93 -16.94 -42.13
CA ALA A 252 -5.42 -17.94 -43.07
C ALA A 252 -3.89 -17.90 -43.22
N VAL A 253 -3.28 -16.72 -43.14
CA VAL A 253 -1.82 -16.54 -43.18
C VAL A 253 -1.21 -16.94 -41.84
N LYS A 254 -1.84 -16.55 -40.73
CA LYS A 254 -1.39 -16.93 -39.38
C LYS A 254 -1.37 -18.46 -39.18
N ALA A 255 -2.31 -19.18 -39.77
CA ALA A 255 -2.39 -20.64 -39.70
C ALA A 255 -1.20 -21.37 -40.35
N GLN A 256 -0.44 -20.69 -41.22
CA GLN A 256 0.73 -21.25 -41.91
C GLN A 256 1.98 -21.29 -41.02
N GLY A 257 1.92 -20.67 -39.83
CA GLY A 257 3.03 -20.57 -38.90
C GLY A 257 4.01 -19.47 -39.34
N LEU A 258 4.13 -18.43 -38.52
CA LEU A 258 4.92 -17.23 -38.84
C LEU A 258 6.13 -17.06 -37.94
N THR A 259 6.50 -18.10 -37.19
CA THR A 259 7.64 -18.04 -36.27
C THR A 259 8.91 -18.57 -36.95
N LEU A 260 10.06 -18.36 -36.31
CA LEU A 260 11.32 -18.99 -36.69
C LEU A 260 11.33 -20.53 -36.57
N ALA A 261 10.33 -21.14 -35.92
CA ALA A 261 10.20 -22.60 -35.87
C ALA A 261 9.69 -23.19 -37.19
N THR A 262 8.96 -22.40 -37.98
CA THR A 262 8.34 -22.81 -39.25
C THR A 262 8.96 -22.11 -40.46
N ASN A 263 9.69 -21.02 -40.25
CA ASN A 263 10.31 -20.23 -41.30
C ASN A 263 11.79 -19.99 -40.99
N TYR A 264 12.61 -19.86 -42.02
CA TYR A 264 14.04 -19.59 -41.88
C TYR A 264 14.38 -18.16 -42.31
N ILE A 265 15.18 -17.45 -41.52
CA ILE A 265 15.81 -16.17 -41.86
C ILE A 265 17.07 -16.03 -40.98
N PRO A 266 18.27 -15.78 -41.55
CA PRO A 266 19.49 -15.66 -40.76
C PRO A 266 19.46 -14.39 -39.89
N MET A 267 19.51 -14.53 -38.58
CA MET A 267 19.49 -13.38 -37.66
C MET A 267 20.84 -12.66 -37.63
N GLY A 268 20.78 -11.34 -37.72
CA GLY A 268 21.92 -10.43 -37.67
C GLY A 268 22.04 -9.71 -36.33
N THR A 269 22.16 -8.39 -36.40
CA THR A 269 22.30 -7.52 -35.25
C THR A 269 20.95 -6.96 -34.83
N LEU A 270 20.68 -7.00 -33.52
CA LEU A 270 19.57 -6.27 -32.91
C LEU A 270 20.12 -5.00 -32.24
N THR A 271 19.85 -3.85 -32.85
CA THR A 271 20.28 -2.55 -32.36
C THR A 271 19.13 -1.85 -31.66
N ILE A 272 19.38 -1.32 -30.46
CA ILE A 272 18.40 -0.52 -29.73
C ILE A 272 18.79 0.96 -29.85
N GLN A 273 17.90 1.79 -30.38
CA GLN A 273 18.11 3.24 -30.54
C GLN A 273 17.14 4.08 -29.68
N GLY A 274 17.51 5.33 -29.41
CA GLY A 274 16.74 6.27 -28.59
C GLY A 274 17.14 6.29 -27.12
N ASN A 275 16.17 6.49 -26.22
CA ASN A 275 16.41 6.64 -24.78
C ASN A 275 15.60 5.61 -23.96
N PRO A 276 15.90 4.30 -24.10
CA PRO A 276 15.23 3.25 -23.34
C PRO A 276 15.64 3.30 -21.87
N THR A 277 14.71 2.99 -20.96
CA THR A 277 15.06 2.78 -19.56
C THR A 277 15.93 1.54 -19.39
N LYS A 278 16.73 1.50 -18.31
CA LYS A 278 17.53 0.31 -17.96
C LYS A 278 16.67 -0.94 -17.77
N ALA A 279 15.44 -0.80 -17.24
CA ALA A 279 14.53 -1.91 -17.02
C ALA A 279 14.04 -2.52 -18.35
N TRP A 280 13.71 -1.69 -19.34
CA TRP A 280 13.31 -2.15 -20.66
C TRP A 280 14.48 -2.85 -21.39
N ARG A 281 15.68 -2.25 -21.38
CA ARG A 281 16.89 -2.85 -22.00
C ARG A 281 17.29 -4.20 -21.42
N GLN A 282 17.00 -4.43 -20.13
CA GLN A 282 17.34 -5.67 -19.42
C GLN A 282 16.22 -6.71 -19.46
N SER A 283 15.19 -6.49 -20.28
CA SER A 283 14.02 -7.36 -20.40
C SER A 283 14.00 -8.06 -21.77
N ASN A 284 13.03 -8.95 -21.97
CA ASN A 284 12.76 -9.59 -23.26
C ASN A 284 12.02 -8.68 -24.24
N ALA A 285 11.59 -7.47 -23.83
CA ALA A 285 10.85 -6.56 -24.70
C ALA A 285 11.56 -6.22 -26.03
N PRO A 286 12.89 -6.02 -26.11
CA PRO A 286 13.58 -5.84 -27.39
C PRO A 286 13.44 -7.06 -28.30
N LEU A 287 13.60 -8.26 -27.74
CA LEU A 287 13.51 -9.51 -28.49
C LEU A 287 12.07 -9.84 -28.91
N ASN A 288 11.09 -9.55 -28.06
CA ASN A 288 9.67 -9.72 -28.40
C ASN A 288 9.21 -8.73 -29.47
N ALA A 289 9.77 -7.51 -29.48
CA ALA A 289 9.52 -6.54 -30.55
C ALA A 289 10.11 -7.03 -31.88
N ALA A 290 11.31 -7.61 -31.80
CA ALA A 290 11.98 -8.24 -32.93
C ALA A 290 11.22 -9.43 -33.53
N ASP A 291 10.73 -10.30 -32.67
CA ASP A 291 9.95 -11.47 -33.05
C ASP A 291 8.67 -11.07 -33.79
N ALA A 292 7.92 -10.09 -33.28
CA ALA A 292 6.71 -9.61 -33.91
C ALA A 292 6.96 -8.86 -35.25
N THR A 293 8.06 -8.11 -35.40
CA THR A 293 8.50 -7.58 -36.70
C THR A 293 8.80 -8.71 -37.68
N THR A 294 9.47 -9.76 -37.21
CA THR A 294 9.83 -10.93 -38.02
C THR A 294 8.58 -11.70 -38.47
N GLU A 295 7.57 -11.84 -37.60
CA GLU A 295 6.26 -12.42 -37.97
C GLU A 295 5.56 -11.60 -39.07
N LEU A 296 5.62 -10.26 -39.01
CA LEU A 296 5.06 -9.38 -40.07
C LEU A 296 5.81 -9.56 -41.40
N HIS A 297 7.13 -9.70 -41.35
CA HIS A 297 7.94 -10.00 -42.54
C HIS A 297 7.55 -11.33 -43.17
N PHE A 298 7.40 -12.39 -42.37
CA PHE A 298 6.96 -13.68 -42.91
C PHE A 298 5.53 -13.61 -43.45
N ALA A 299 4.61 -12.93 -42.76
CA ALA A 299 3.25 -12.74 -43.27
C ALA A 299 3.25 -12.07 -44.66
N MET A 300 4.10 -11.06 -44.86
CA MET A 300 4.29 -10.43 -46.16
C MET A 300 4.76 -11.42 -47.22
N ILE A 301 5.77 -12.25 -46.94
CA ILE A 301 6.28 -13.26 -47.89
C ILE A 301 5.19 -14.28 -48.27
N HIS A 302 4.47 -14.82 -47.28
CA HIS A 302 3.37 -15.77 -47.51
C HIS A 302 2.24 -15.15 -48.36
N ILE A 303 1.90 -13.88 -48.11
CA ILE A 303 0.91 -13.16 -48.91
C ILE A 303 1.40 -12.92 -50.34
N ALA A 304 2.67 -12.56 -50.51
CA ALA A 304 3.27 -12.36 -51.83
C ALA A 304 3.32 -13.67 -52.64
N GLN A 305 3.61 -14.80 -51.99
CA GLN A 305 3.58 -16.13 -52.60
C GLN A 305 2.16 -16.59 -52.98
N ALA A 306 1.16 -16.17 -52.20
CA ALA A 306 -0.25 -16.43 -52.48
C ALA A 306 -0.87 -15.47 -53.52
N ASP A 307 -0.16 -14.40 -53.89
CA ASP A 307 -0.64 -13.33 -54.77
C ASP A 307 -2.04 -12.81 -54.39
N ASN A 308 -2.23 -12.54 -53.09
CA ASN A 308 -3.54 -12.19 -52.55
C ASN A 308 -3.62 -10.71 -52.11
N PRO A 309 -4.19 -9.82 -52.94
CA PRO A 309 -4.28 -8.39 -52.64
C PRO A 309 -5.22 -8.08 -51.46
N THR A 310 -6.22 -8.93 -51.19
CA THR A 310 -7.12 -8.75 -50.04
C THR A 310 -6.37 -8.98 -48.72
N TRP A 311 -5.60 -10.06 -48.64
CA TRP A 311 -4.74 -10.31 -47.49
C TRP A 311 -3.69 -9.23 -47.29
N TRP A 312 -3.15 -8.70 -48.38
CA TRP A 312 -2.23 -7.56 -48.31
C TRP A 312 -2.90 -6.30 -47.73
N HIS A 313 -4.12 -5.99 -48.17
CA HIS A 313 -4.85 -4.83 -47.65
C HIS A 313 -5.16 -4.95 -46.16
N GLU A 314 -5.40 -6.16 -45.64
CA GLU A 314 -5.54 -6.38 -44.19
C GLU A 314 -4.22 -6.16 -43.43
N LEU A 315 -3.10 -6.63 -43.99
CA LEU A 315 -1.77 -6.56 -43.34
C LEU A 315 -1.18 -5.14 -43.37
N ALA A 316 -1.27 -4.48 -44.51
CA ALA A 316 -0.64 -3.18 -44.78
C ALA A 316 -1.61 -2.27 -45.57
N PRO A 317 -2.72 -1.80 -44.95
CA PRO A 317 -3.80 -1.09 -45.64
C PRO A 317 -3.36 0.19 -46.36
N ASN A 318 -2.25 0.79 -45.92
CA ASN A 318 -1.73 2.05 -46.44
C ASN A 318 -0.59 1.87 -47.46
N ILE A 319 -0.20 0.63 -47.78
CA ILE A 319 0.87 0.34 -48.74
C ILE A 319 0.25 -0.32 -49.98
N PRO A 320 0.47 0.22 -51.19
CA PRO A 320 -0.04 -0.40 -52.41
C PRO A 320 0.46 -1.84 -52.56
N PHE A 321 -0.40 -2.74 -53.05
CA PHE A 321 0.02 -4.13 -53.31
C PHE A 321 1.18 -4.22 -54.31
N SER A 322 1.29 -3.25 -55.24
CA SER A 322 2.40 -3.17 -56.19
C SER A 322 3.78 -2.97 -55.54
N THR A 323 3.86 -2.63 -54.26
CA THR A 323 5.13 -2.51 -53.53
C THR A 323 5.75 -3.89 -53.28
N ILE A 324 4.95 -4.95 -53.21
CA ILE A 324 5.43 -6.34 -53.20
C ILE A 324 5.22 -6.95 -54.58
N GLN A 325 6.24 -7.66 -55.09
CA GLN A 325 6.08 -8.42 -56.33
C GLN A 325 5.41 -9.76 -56.01
N PRO A 326 4.46 -10.23 -56.84
CA PRO A 326 3.92 -11.59 -56.71
C PRO A 326 5.05 -12.63 -56.79
N LEU A 327 5.07 -13.55 -55.82
CA LEU A 327 6.11 -14.58 -55.69
C LEU A 327 5.58 -15.98 -55.99
N VAL A 328 4.52 -16.10 -56.80
CA VAL A 328 3.88 -17.38 -57.13
C VAL A 328 4.91 -18.31 -57.81
N GLY A 329 5.21 -19.43 -57.16
CA GLY A 329 6.20 -20.39 -57.66
C GLY A 329 7.66 -19.93 -57.55
N VAL A 330 7.93 -18.76 -56.95
CA VAL A 330 9.27 -18.22 -56.75
C VAL A 330 9.76 -18.58 -55.34
N GLN A 331 10.90 -19.26 -55.26
CA GLN A 331 11.55 -19.54 -54.00
C GLN A 331 12.26 -18.28 -53.48
N VAL A 332 12.11 -18.01 -52.18
CA VAL A 332 12.80 -16.92 -51.49
C VAL A 332 13.91 -17.54 -50.64
N SER A 333 15.16 -17.18 -50.90
CA SER A 333 16.30 -17.57 -50.07
C SER A 333 16.98 -16.34 -49.50
N TYR A 334 17.37 -16.40 -48.23
CA TYR A 334 18.05 -15.28 -47.57
C TYR A 334 19.56 -15.37 -47.78
N VAL A 335 20.13 -14.35 -48.41
CA VAL A 335 21.58 -14.29 -48.73
C VAL A 335 22.36 -13.38 -47.78
N GLY A 336 21.65 -12.51 -47.06
CA GLY A 336 22.21 -11.70 -45.98
C GLY A 336 21.59 -12.04 -44.62
N ARG A 337 22.12 -11.40 -43.58
CA ARG A 337 21.52 -11.44 -42.25
C ARG A 337 20.38 -10.41 -42.17
N ALA A 338 19.39 -10.69 -41.35
CA ALA A 338 18.36 -9.72 -41.01
C ALA A 338 18.84 -8.88 -39.83
N ASP A 339 19.12 -7.62 -40.10
CA ASP A 339 19.51 -6.63 -39.10
C ASP A 339 18.28 -5.83 -38.69
N GLU A 340 18.13 -5.58 -37.41
CA GLU A 340 16.95 -4.91 -36.86
C GLU A 340 17.32 -3.75 -35.93
N ILE A 341 16.60 -2.64 -36.07
CA ILE A 341 16.75 -1.45 -35.25
C ILE A 341 15.44 -1.18 -34.53
N VAL A 342 15.43 -1.33 -33.21
CA VAL A 342 14.27 -1.02 -32.36
C VAL A 342 14.42 0.39 -31.78
N HIS A 343 13.55 1.30 -32.20
CA HIS A 343 13.50 2.69 -31.72
C HIS A 343 12.64 2.82 -30.47
N VAL A 344 13.22 3.33 -29.39
CA VAL A 344 12.58 3.30 -28.07
C VAL A 344 12.50 4.68 -27.42
N ALA A 345 11.29 5.04 -26.99
CA ALA A 345 11.02 6.19 -26.14
C ALA A 345 10.67 5.71 -24.72
N LYS A 346 11.66 5.75 -23.81
CA LYS A 346 11.55 5.33 -22.41
C LYS A 346 11.20 3.85 -22.24
N LEU A 347 9.91 3.51 -22.25
CA LEU A 347 9.38 2.15 -22.03
C LEU A 347 8.62 1.62 -23.25
N ARG A 348 8.51 2.41 -24.31
CA ARG A 348 7.69 2.10 -25.48
C ARG A 348 8.57 1.96 -26.70
N VAL A 349 8.42 0.87 -27.43
CA VAL A 349 8.85 0.81 -28.82
C VAL A 349 7.98 1.77 -29.60
N VAL A 350 8.61 2.61 -30.39
CA VAL A 350 7.95 3.58 -31.28
C VAL A 350 7.92 2.99 -32.68
N GLU A 351 9.06 2.49 -33.12
CA GLU A 351 9.27 1.97 -34.46
C GLU A 351 10.29 0.84 -34.41
N THR A 352 10.24 -0.04 -35.39
CA THR A 352 11.21 -1.11 -35.59
C THR A 352 11.49 -1.26 -37.07
N ASP A 353 12.76 -1.11 -37.44
CA ASP A 353 13.22 -1.25 -38.82
C ASP A 353 13.90 -2.60 -38.98
N LEU A 354 13.40 -3.43 -39.90
CA LEU A 354 14.04 -4.67 -40.31
C LEU A 354 14.64 -4.48 -41.70
N ASN A 355 15.91 -4.85 -41.85
CA ASN A 355 16.60 -4.89 -43.14
C ASN A 355 17.08 -6.31 -43.42
N VAL A 356 16.70 -6.85 -44.58
CA VAL A 356 17.11 -8.20 -45.00
C VAL A 356 17.43 -8.25 -46.48
N GLN A 357 18.46 -9.02 -46.83
CA GLN A 357 18.77 -9.33 -48.23
C GLN A 357 18.25 -10.73 -48.59
N ALA A 358 17.42 -10.79 -49.62
CA ALA A 358 16.82 -12.02 -50.11
C ALA A 358 17.05 -12.15 -51.62
N GLN A 359 17.35 -13.37 -52.06
CA GLN A 359 17.36 -13.74 -53.46
C GLN A 359 15.96 -14.20 -53.86
N ILE A 360 15.40 -13.54 -54.88
CA ILE A 360 14.05 -13.75 -55.39
C ILE A 360 14.16 -13.87 -56.91
N GLY A 361 13.77 -15.02 -57.47
CA GLY A 361 13.82 -15.23 -58.93
C GLY A 361 15.22 -15.08 -59.54
N GLY A 362 16.27 -15.39 -58.76
CA GLY A 362 17.67 -15.29 -59.19
C GLY A 362 18.35 -13.94 -58.89
N ASN A 363 17.59 -12.87 -58.66
CA ASN A 363 18.13 -11.54 -58.34
C ASN A 363 18.15 -11.32 -56.82
N VAL A 364 19.11 -10.53 -56.34
CA VAL A 364 19.19 -10.16 -54.92
C VAL A 364 18.45 -8.84 -54.70
N TYR A 365 17.62 -8.79 -53.65
CA TYR A 365 16.87 -7.63 -53.23
C TYR A 365 17.19 -7.30 -51.79
N GLU A 366 17.24 -6.00 -51.49
CA GLU A 366 17.19 -5.46 -50.15
C GLU A 366 15.74 -5.14 -49.80
N ILE A 367 15.24 -5.76 -48.74
CA ILE A 367 13.90 -5.58 -48.20
C ILE A 367 14.04 -4.79 -46.89
N ARG A 368 13.46 -3.59 -46.87
CA ARG A 368 13.39 -2.75 -45.68
C ARG A 368 11.95 -2.62 -45.22
N LEU A 369 11.67 -3.08 -44.02
CA LEU A 369 10.36 -3.07 -43.40
C LEU A 369 10.38 -2.13 -42.19
N ALA A 370 9.55 -1.08 -42.23
CA ALA A 370 9.36 -0.16 -41.12
C ALA A 370 8.04 -0.50 -40.40
N VAL A 371 8.14 -0.88 -39.12
CA VAL A 371 7.01 -1.31 -38.29
C VAL A 371 6.77 -0.29 -37.19
N THR A 372 5.60 0.34 -37.19
CA THR A 372 5.22 1.27 -36.12
C THR A 372 4.57 0.50 -34.97
N SER A 373 4.88 0.91 -33.74
CA SER A 373 4.30 0.37 -32.53
C SER A 373 3.37 1.39 -31.87
N HIS A 374 2.08 1.05 -31.76
CA HIS A 374 1.14 1.78 -30.92
C HIS A 374 0.76 0.92 -29.72
N GLN A 375 1.21 1.34 -28.53
CA GLN A 375 1.19 0.50 -27.32
C GLN A 375 2.02 -0.78 -27.52
N ASN A 376 1.43 -1.96 -27.39
CA ASN A 376 2.07 -3.25 -27.66
C ASN A 376 1.62 -3.88 -28.98
N ARG A 377 1.00 -3.10 -29.88
CA ARG A 377 0.51 -3.57 -31.18
C ARG A 377 1.44 -3.03 -32.27
N GLN A 378 1.93 -3.91 -33.12
CA GLN A 378 2.85 -3.60 -34.21
C GLN A 378 2.16 -3.78 -35.56
N TYR A 379 2.35 -2.83 -36.46
CA TYR A 379 1.82 -2.88 -37.82
C TYR A 379 2.82 -2.30 -38.81
N ILE A 380 2.73 -2.76 -40.06
CA ILE A 380 3.60 -2.28 -41.14
C ILE A 380 3.22 -0.84 -41.46
N ALA A 381 4.19 0.08 -41.34
CA ALA A 381 4.03 1.49 -41.66
C ALA A 381 4.76 1.88 -42.95
N GLY A 382 5.82 1.15 -43.30
CA GLY A 382 6.56 1.36 -44.54
C GLY A 382 7.20 0.06 -45.03
N LEU A 383 7.36 -0.04 -46.35
CA LEU A 383 8.04 -1.15 -47.00
C LEU A 383 8.77 -0.63 -48.24
N SER A 384 10.01 -1.08 -48.42
CA SER A 384 10.78 -0.89 -49.64
C SER A 384 11.43 -2.20 -50.04
N VAL A 385 11.31 -2.57 -51.32
CA VAL A 385 11.98 -3.71 -51.92
C VAL A 385 12.76 -3.20 -53.12
N THR A 386 14.08 -3.20 -53.02
CA THR A 386 14.97 -2.64 -54.04
C THR A 386 16.00 -3.66 -54.49
N PRO A 387 16.34 -3.75 -55.79
CA PRO A 387 17.45 -4.59 -56.24
C PRO A 387 18.73 -4.22 -55.48
N SER A 388 19.44 -5.22 -54.98
CA SER A 388 20.77 -5.03 -54.40
C SER A 388 21.77 -4.83 -55.53
N ALA A 389 22.57 -3.77 -55.43
CA ALA A 389 23.53 -3.35 -56.46
C ALA A 389 24.72 -4.30 -56.59
#